data_AF-A0A955K438-F1
#
_entry.id   AF-A0A955K438-F1
#
_cell.length_a   1.000
_cell.length_b   1.000
_cell.length_c   1.000
_cell.angle_alpha   90.00
_cell.angle_beta   90.00
_cell.angle_gamma   90.00
#
_symmetry.space_group_name_H-M   'P 1'
#
loop_
_entity.id
_entity.type
_entity.pdbx_description
1 polymer ?
#
loop_
_entity_poly.entity_id
_entity_poly.type
_entity_poly.pdbx_seq_one_letter_code
_entity_poly.pdbx_strand_id
1 'polypeptide(L)'
;MVRIKLLVVALFLGVLTFAGPVFAESETTSTDNTDTTMQDSTSAEDKRASRISEYKQKMADKLTEAQTKRLTNKCKSAQGLVTSYHAKLNNVIANRKKVYMEIGDKLDSLITKLQNAGIDTTKLETARDDIKSEAQALSDSLDSYDIVLSDLESMDCESDPEGFKAALEDARDLQNKLREQATEFRRFATTELREIIKELRSELELKQQSTQADDTNTTNTEGGEQ
;
A
#
# COMPACT_ATOMS: atom_id res chain seq x y z
N MET A 1 21.65 8.75 22.31
CA MET A 1 21.56 7.53 21.49
C MET A 1 20.19 6.90 21.66
N VAL A 2 19.28 7.09 20.71
CA VAL A 2 17.96 6.44 20.76
C VAL A 2 18.11 5.01 20.24
N ARG A 3 18.00 4.01 21.12
CA ARG A 3 17.89 2.61 20.70
C ARG A 3 16.50 2.39 20.13
N ILE A 4 16.35 2.58 18.81
CA ILE A 4 15.16 2.18 18.08
C ILE A 4 15.03 0.67 18.19
N LYS A 5 14.26 0.21 19.19
CA LYS A 5 13.82 -1.18 19.27
C LYS A 5 12.94 -1.42 18.06
N LEU A 6 13.45 -2.22 17.12
CA LEU A 6 12.69 -2.64 15.95
C LEU A 6 11.54 -3.51 16.44
N LEU A 7 10.39 -2.88 16.70
CA LEU A 7 9.22 -3.53 17.27
C LEU A 7 8.60 -4.35 16.14
N VAL A 8 9.00 -5.62 16.07
CA VAL A 8 8.35 -6.65 15.25
C VAL A 8 6.97 -6.86 15.86
N VAL A 9 6.03 -6.01 15.48
CA VAL A 9 4.60 -6.23 15.72
C VAL A 9 4.19 -7.34 14.77
N ALA A 10 4.44 -8.58 15.21
CA ALA A 10 3.86 -9.78 14.65
C ALA A 10 2.35 -9.74 14.92
N LEU A 11 1.64 -8.92 14.14
CA LEU A 11 0.20 -8.85 14.16
C LEU A 11 -0.28 -10.12 13.47
N PHE A 12 -0.60 -11.13 14.28
CA PHE A 12 -1.31 -12.34 13.87
C PHE A 12 -2.68 -11.94 13.30
N LEU A 13 -2.69 -11.57 12.02
CA LEU A 13 -3.86 -11.76 11.17
C LEU A 13 -4.09 -13.26 11.11
N GLY A 14 -5.27 -13.68 11.57
CA GLY A 14 -5.63 -15.09 11.64
C GLY A 14 -5.47 -15.75 10.28
N VAL A 15 -4.71 -16.85 10.25
CA VAL A 15 -4.51 -17.66 9.05
C VAL A 15 -5.84 -18.31 8.67
N LEU A 16 -6.60 -17.66 7.79
CA LEU A 16 -7.62 -18.34 7.00
C LEU A 16 -6.93 -19.02 5.81
N THR A 17 -6.65 -20.31 5.93
CA THR A 17 -6.27 -21.17 4.80
C THR A 17 -7.45 -21.36 3.85
N PHE A 18 -7.67 -20.40 2.95
CA PHE A 18 -8.50 -20.61 1.78
C PHE A 18 -7.73 -21.48 0.76
N ALA A 19 -8.01 -22.77 0.79
CA ALA A 19 -7.65 -23.67 -0.31
C ALA A 19 -8.62 -23.42 -1.48
N GLY A 20 -8.26 -22.49 -2.36
CA GLY A 20 -8.99 -22.19 -3.60
C GLY A 20 -8.50 -23.04 -4.78
N PRO A 21 -9.35 -23.34 -5.77
CA PRO A 21 -9.00 -24.21 -6.89
C PRO A 21 -8.06 -23.53 -7.90
N VAL A 22 -7.25 -24.35 -8.58
CA VAL A 22 -6.47 -23.97 -9.76
C VAL A 22 -7.44 -23.60 -10.88
N PHE A 23 -7.44 -22.33 -11.29
CA PHE A 23 -8.18 -21.90 -12.49
C PHE A 23 -7.37 -22.21 -13.74
N ALA A 24 -8.03 -22.84 -14.73
CA ALA A 24 -7.45 -23.09 -16.04
C ALA A 24 -7.45 -21.80 -16.88
N GLU A 25 -6.37 -21.59 -17.62
CA GLU A 25 -6.17 -20.42 -18.46
C GLU A 25 -6.99 -20.55 -19.76
N SER A 26 -7.77 -19.51 -20.08
CA SER A 26 -8.57 -19.43 -21.31
C SER A 26 -7.93 -18.42 -22.25
N GLU A 27 -7.32 -18.90 -23.34
CA GLU A 27 -6.79 -18.05 -24.40
C GLU A 27 -7.89 -17.10 -24.91
N THR A 28 -7.62 -15.80 -24.83
CA THR A 28 -8.51 -14.76 -25.38
C THR A 28 -7.72 -13.96 -26.41
N THR A 29 -8.15 -14.03 -27.66
CA THR A 29 -7.49 -13.39 -28.80
C THR A 29 -7.63 -11.87 -28.72
N SER A 30 -6.54 -11.16 -28.42
CA SER A 30 -6.52 -9.69 -28.42
C SER A 30 -6.56 -9.12 -29.85
N THR A 31 -7.46 -8.17 -30.07
CA THR A 31 -7.54 -7.38 -31.30
C THR A 31 -6.43 -6.33 -31.31
N ASP A 32 -5.71 -6.23 -32.43
CA ASP A 32 -4.61 -5.31 -32.66
C ASP A 32 -5.13 -3.86 -32.83
N ASN A 33 -4.71 -2.96 -31.94
CA ASN A 33 -4.93 -1.52 -32.05
C ASN A 33 -3.56 -0.84 -32.05
N THR A 34 -3.08 -0.52 -33.26
CA THR A 34 -1.80 0.15 -33.48
C THR A 34 -1.89 1.63 -33.06
N ASP A 35 -1.61 1.92 -31.79
CA ASP A 35 -1.38 3.31 -31.33
C ASP A 35 0.11 3.68 -31.44
N THR A 36 0.37 4.90 -31.89
CA THR A 36 1.72 5.36 -32.28
C THR A 36 2.52 5.77 -31.06
N THR A 37 3.07 4.76 -30.36
CA THR A 37 4.01 4.99 -29.27
C THR A 37 5.31 5.55 -29.82
N MET A 38 5.57 6.84 -29.60
CA MET A 38 6.91 7.41 -29.82
C MET A 38 7.89 6.70 -28.89
N GLN A 39 8.75 5.90 -29.47
CA GLN A 39 9.66 5.01 -28.76
C GLN A 39 10.78 5.83 -28.10
N ASP A 40 10.59 6.19 -26.83
CA ASP A 40 11.65 6.72 -25.96
C ASP A 40 12.74 5.66 -25.75
N SER A 41 13.67 5.59 -26.69
CA SER A 41 14.78 4.65 -26.72
C SER A 41 15.94 5.04 -25.81
N THR A 42 15.70 5.89 -24.80
CA THR A 42 16.68 6.22 -23.76
C THR A 42 17.01 4.96 -22.97
N SER A 43 18.29 4.56 -22.92
CA SER A 43 18.70 3.28 -22.34
C SER A 43 18.34 3.18 -20.86
N ALA A 44 18.13 1.97 -20.35
CA ALA A 44 17.97 1.75 -18.92
C ALA A 44 19.17 2.28 -18.11
N GLU A 45 20.38 2.24 -18.72
CA GLU A 45 21.59 2.81 -18.15
C GLU A 45 21.55 4.34 -18.10
N ASP A 46 21.06 5.00 -19.16
CA ASP A 46 20.91 6.48 -19.21
C ASP A 46 19.91 6.95 -18.15
N LYS A 47 18.76 6.28 -18.04
CA LYS A 47 17.72 6.59 -17.04
C LYS A 47 18.26 6.44 -15.61
N ARG A 48 19.10 5.43 -15.37
CA ARG A 48 19.80 5.23 -14.09
C ARG A 48 20.87 6.29 -13.84
N ALA A 49 21.66 6.66 -14.84
CA ALA A 49 22.66 7.72 -14.72
C ALA A 49 22.02 9.08 -14.35
N SER A 50 20.85 9.40 -14.94
CA SER A 50 20.06 10.58 -14.56
C SER A 50 19.67 10.56 -13.08
N ARG A 51 19.04 9.46 -12.61
CA ARG A 51 18.65 9.31 -11.21
C ARG A 51 19.83 9.43 -10.25
N ILE A 52 20.98 8.85 -10.58
CA ILE A 52 22.20 8.97 -9.75
C ILE A 52 22.68 10.43 -9.67
N SER A 53 22.60 11.19 -10.76
CA SER A 53 22.86 12.63 -10.75
C SER A 53 21.86 13.39 -9.88
N GLU A 54 20.57 13.07 -9.96
CA GLU A 54 19.52 13.68 -9.13
C GLU A 54 19.73 13.39 -7.64
N TYR A 55 20.08 12.15 -7.26
CA TYR A 55 20.42 11.81 -5.87
C TYR A 55 21.59 12.66 -5.36
N LYS A 56 22.66 12.80 -6.16
CA LYS A 56 23.82 13.65 -5.80
C LYS A 56 23.44 15.12 -5.62
N GLN A 57 22.47 15.63 -6.38
CA GLN A 57 21.98 17.00 -6.23
C GLN A 57 21.13 17.22 -4.97
N LYS A 58 20.43 16.18 -4.47
CA LYS A 58 19.70 16.24 -3.20
C LYS A 58 20.63 16.19 -1.98
N MET A 59 21.83 15.62 -2.10
CA MET A 59 22.78 15.46 -1.00
C MET A 59 23.38 16.82 -0.59
N ALA A 60 23.04 17.29 0.61
CA ALA A 60 23.44 18.61 1.09
C ALA A 60 24.96 18.77 1.31
N ASP A 61 25.64 17.71 1.79
CA ASP A 61 27.05 17.72 2.16
C ASP A 61 27.88 16.79 1.28
N LYS A 62 28.93 17.32 0.63
CA LYS A 62 29.91 16.50 -0.09
C LYS A 62 30.75 15.65 0.88
N LEU A 63 31.14 14.45 0.46
CA LEU A 63 31.96 13.56 1.28
C LEU A 63 33.38 14.13 1.46
N THR A 64 33.83 14.20 2.70
CA THR A 64 35.25 14.35 3.04
C THR A 64 36.04 13.11 2.64
N GLU A 65 37.34 13.24 2.36
CA GLU A 65 38.23 12.12 2.02
C GLU A 65 38.15 10.96 3.03
N ALA A 66 38.05 11.29 4.34
CA ALA A 66 37.90 10.31 5.40
C ALA A 66 36.56 9.55 5.35
N GLN A 67 35.46 10.22 4.96
CA GLN A 67 34.17 9.57 4.74
C GLN A 67 34.21 8.68 3.49
N THR A 68 34.78 9.18 2.39
CA THR A 68 34.97 8.44 1.13
C THR A 68 35.73 7.13 1.37
N LYS A 69 36.93 7.21 1.97
CA LYS A 69 37.75 6.03 2.31
C LYS A 69 37.02 5.05 3.23
N ARG A 70 36.26 5.55 4.20
CA ARG A 70 35.46 4.72 5.12
C ARG A 70 34.29 4.03 4.41
N LEU A 71 33.72 4.66 3.39
CA LEU A 71 32.61 4.12 2.61
C LEU A 71 33.11 3.04 1.64
N THR A 72 34.15 3.32 0.85
CA THR A 72 34.82 2.36 -0.04
C THR A 72 35.19 1.08 0.73
N ASN A 73 35.91 1.22 1.86
CA ASN A 73 36.30 0.09 2.72
C ASN A 73 35.13 -0.76 3.27
N LYS A 74 33.91 -0.24 3.25
CA LYS A 74 32.70 -0.93 3.74
C LYS A 74 31.75 -1.36 2.63
N CYS A 75 31.99 -0.97 1.39
CA CYS A 75 30.87 -0.92 0.46
C CYS A 75 30.37 -2.30 0.03
N LYS A 76 31.23 -3.28 -0.28
CA LYS A 76 30.77 -4.64 -0.62
C LYS A 76 29.92 -5.28 0.51
N SER A 77 30.21 -4.95 1.77
CA SER A 77 29.35 -5.33 2.91
C SER A 77 28.02 -4.56 2.94
N ALA A 78 28.01 -3.27 2.61
CA ALA A 78 26.80 -2.47 2.47
C ALA A 78 25.91 -2.94 1.30
N GLN A 79 26.49 -3.26 0.13
CA GLN A 79 25.77 -3.81 -1.02
C GLN A 79 25.12 -5.15 -0.69
N GLY A 80 25.84 -6.08 -0.04
CA GLY A 80 25.26 -7.35 0.42
C GLY A 80 24.10 -7.17 1.41
N LEU A 81 24.11 -6.10 2.22
CA LEU A 81 22.96 -5.74 3.05
C LEU A 81 21.80 -5.19 2.21
N VAL A 82 22.05 -4.29 1.25
CA VAL A 82 21.02 -3.78 0.32
C VAL A 82 20.31 -4.95 -0.37
N THR A 83 21.05 -5.91 -0.93
CA THR A 83 20.45 -7.09 -1.58
C THR A 83 19.65 -7.96 -0.63
N SER A 84 20.12 -8.14 0.60
CA SER A 84 19.35 -8.85 1.63
C SER A 84 18.09 -8.09 2.08
N TYR A 85 18.04 -6.77 1.91
CA TYR A 85 16.85 -5.96 2.17
C TYR A 85 15.88 -5.96 0.99
N HIS A 86 16.37 -5.77 -0.23
CA HIS A 86 15.59 -5.78 -1.47
C HIS A 86 14.83 -7.11 -1.65
N ALA A 87 15.50 -8.25 -1.53
CA ALA A 87 14.84 -9.56 -1.62
C ALA A 87 13.74 -9.80 -0.56
N LYS A 88 13.85 -9.17 0.62
CA LYS A 88 12.80 -9.23 1.66
C LYS A 88 11.67 -8.24 1.39
N LEU A 89 11.98 -7.09 0.80
CA LEU A 89 11.03 -6.03 0.52
C LEU A 89 9.92 -6.52 -0.41
N ASN A 90 10.23 -7.25 -1.47
CA ASN A 90 9.26 -7.64 -2.50
C ASN A 90 8.11 -8.49 -1.92
N ASN A 91 8.43 -9.36 -0.96
CA ASN A 91 7.44 -10.13 -0.20
C ASN A 91 6.58 -9.24 0.72
N VAL A 92 7.16 -8.20 1.33
CA VAL A 92 6.43 -7.23 2.16
C VAL A 92 5.54 -6.33 1.30
N ILE A 93 6.01 -5.91 0.12
CA ILE A 93 5.26 -5.12 -0.87
C ILE A 93 4.03 -5.89 -1.32
N ALA A 94 4.21 -7.11 -1.86
CA ALA A 94 3.12 -7.91 -2.39
C ALA A 94 2.03 -8.16 -1.34
N ASN A 95 2.43 -8.51 -0.11
CA ASN A 95 1.49 -8.73 1.00
C ASN A 95 0.75 -7.44 1.40
N ARG A 96 1.42 -6.26 1.42
CA ARG A 96 0.76 -4.98 1.73
C ARG A 96 -0.21 -4.55 0.63
N LYS A 97 0.21 -4.57 -0.64
CA LYS A 97 -0.65 -4.24 -1.79
C LYS A 97 -1.91 -5.13 -1.76
N LYS A 98 -1.75 -6.44 -1.54
CA LYS A 98 -2.87 -7.39 -1.37
C LYS A 98 -3.83 -7.02 -0.24
N VAL A 99 -3.32 -6.78 0.97
CA VAL A 99 -4.16 -6.46 2.14
C VAL A 99 -4.98 -5.18 1.92
N TYR A 100 -4.43 -4.18 1.21
CA TYR A 100 -5.14 -2.93 0.95
C TYR A 100 -6.25 -3.07 -0.10
N MET A 101 -5.99 -3.82 -1.18
CA MET A 101 -7.03 -4.17 -2.15
C MET A 101 -8.17 -4.95 -1.47
N GLU A 102 -7.84 -5.95 -0.65
CA GLU A 102 -8.84 -6.71 0.12
C GLU A 102 -9.66 -5.85 1.10
N ILE A 103 -9.13 -4.72 1.59
CA ILE A 103 -9.91 -3.77 2.41
C ILE A 103 -10.89 -3.00 1.51
N GLY A 104 -10.42 -2.49 0.36
CA GLY A 104 -11.27 -1.84 -0.64
C GLY A 104 -12.46 -2.72 -1.08
N ASP A 105 -12.20 -3.97 -1.46
CA ASP A 105 -13.22 -4.94 -1.88
C ASP A 105 -14.27 -5.20 -0.79
N LYS A 106 -13.84 -5.29 0.48
CA LYS A 106 -14.73 -5.48 1.63
C LYS A 106 -15.59 -4.24 1.89
N LEU A 107 -15.07 -3.04 1.66
CA LEU A 107 -15.83 -1.80 1.74
C LEU A 107 -16.85 -1.69 0.62
N ASP A 108 -16.47 -1.98 -0.64
CA ASP A 108 -17.41 -2.00 -1.77
C ASP A 108 -18.56 -3.01 -1.57
N SER A 109 -18.26 -4.20 -1.02
CA SER A 109 -19.30 -5.17 -0.65
C SER A 109 -20.20 -4.68 0.51
N LEU A 110 -19.64 -3.97 1.49
CA LEU A 110 -20.40 -3.42 2.62
C LEU A 110 -21.32 -2.27 2.18
N ILE A 111 -20.80 -1.34 1.36
CA ILE A 111 -21.53 -0.21 0.77
C ILE A 111 -22.74 -0.73 -0.01
N THR A 112 -22.52 -1.69 -0.91
CA THR A 112 -23.61 -2.33 -1.69
C THR A 112 -24.71 -2.91 -0.79
N LYS A 113 -24.35 -3.58 0.31
CA LYS A 113 -25.32 -4.17 1.25
C LYS A 113 -26.10 -3.12 2.03
N LEU A 114 -25.44 -2.04 2.46
CA LEU A 114 -26.06 -0.93 3.20
C LEU A 114 -26.99 -0.11 2.28
N GLN A 115 -26.58 0.17 1.04
CA GLN A 115 -27.42 0.80 0.02
C GLN A 115 -28.68 -0.04 -0.28
N ASN A 116 -28.53 -1.37 -0.43
CA ASN A 116 -29.68 -2.28 -0.59
C ASN A 116 -30.59 -2.32 0.65
N ALA A 117 -30.06 -2.06 1.85
CA ALA A 117 -30.84 -1.87 3.07
C ALA A 117 -31.42 -0.44 3.20
N GLY A 118 -31.18 0.45 2.23
CA GLY A 118 -31.59 1.85 2.24
C GLY A 118 -30.97 2.67 3.39
N ILE A 119 -29.69 2.44 3.67
CA ILE A 119 -28.87 3.21 4.62
C ILE A 119 -27.96 4.14 3.80
N ASP A 120 -27.76 5.38 4.27
CA ASP A 120 -26.83 6.31 3.65
C ASP A 120 -25.39 5.82 3.83
N THR A 121 -24.67 5.64 2.72
CA THR A 121 -23.29 5.17 2.71
C THR A 121 -22.26 6.26 2.48
N THR A 122 -22.68 7.53 2.32
CA THR A 122 -21.80 8.64 1.88
C THR A 122 -20.47 8.70 2.66
N LYS A 123 -20.50 8.58 4.00
CA LYS A 123 -19.28 8.55 4.83
C LYS A 123 -18.35 7.37 4.52
N LEU A 124 -18.92 6.20 4.27
CA LEU A 124 -18.18 4.96 3.99
C LEU A 124 -17.62 4.97 2.56
N GLU A 125 -18.31 5.60 1.63
CA GLU A 125 -17.86 5.82 0.25
C GLU A 125 -16.65 6.77 0.23
N THR A 126 -16.71 7.90 0.93
CA THR A 126 -15.53 8.77 1.14
C THR A 126 -14.36 7.99 1.76
N ALA A 127 -14.60 7.27 2.86
CA ALA A 127 -13.54 6.52 3.54
C ALA A 127 -12.93 5.38 2.70
N ARG A 128 -13.69 4.78 1.79
CA ARG A 128 -13.19 3.82 0.79
C ARG A 128 -12.28 4.52 -0.21
N ASP A 129 -12.69 5.69 -0.70
CA ASP A 129 -11.98 6.40 -1.76
C ASP A 129 -10.66 6.99 -1.21
N ASP A 130 -10.67 7.47 0.04
CA ASP A 130 -9.47 7.82 0.82
C ASP A 130 -8.51 6.62 0.95
N ILE A 131 -9.02 5.43 1.32
CA ILE A 131 -8.22 4.19 1.39
C ILE A 131 -7.62 3.80 0.04
N LYS A 132 -8.36 3.94 -1.06
CA LYS A 132 -7.86 3.66 -2.42
C LYS A 132 -6.74 4.65 -2.80
N SER A 133 -6.91 5.93 -2.45
CA SER A 133 -5.90 6.98 -2.64
C SER A 133 -4.62 6.73 -1.83
N GLU A 134 -4.73 6.46 -0.52
CA GLU A 134 -3.58 6.13 0.33
C GLU A 134 -2.87 4.83 -0.10
N ALA A 135 -3.62 3.83 -0.55
CA ALA A 135 -3.05 2.58 -1.05
C ALA A 135 -2.23 2.78 -2.33
N GLN A 136 -2.72 3.62 -3.25
CA GLN A 136 -1.96 4.02 -4.45
C GLN A 136 -0.71 4.82 -4.05
N ALA A 137 -0.84 5.81 -3.18
CA ALA A 137 0.29 6.63 -2.72
C ALA A 137 1.35 5.82 -1.95
N LEU A 138 0.98 4.71 -1.28
CA LEU A 138 1.96 3.76 -0.75
C LEU A 138 2.57 2.91 -1.87
N SER A 139 1.80 2.45 -2.86
CA SER A 139 2.34 1.74 -4.03
C SER A 139 3.44 2.54 -4.72
N ASP A 140 3.17 3.80 -5.04
CA ASP A 140 4.12 4.66 -5.76
C ASP A 140 5.41 4.90 -4.95
N SER A 141 5.29 5.09 -3.63
CA SER A 141 6.44 5.16 -2.72
C SER A 141 7.22 3.84 -2.62
N LEU A 142 6.54 2.69 -2.70
CA LEU A 142 7.18 1.37 -2.65
C LEU A 142 7.94 1.10 -3.95
N ASP A 143 7.34 1.44 -5.10
CA ASP A 143 7.94 1.25 -6.42
C ASP A 143 9.13 2.23 -6.60
N SER A 144 9.04 3.46 -6.06
CA SER A 144 10.19 4.38 -5.95
C SER A 144 11.32 3.83 -5.08
N TYR A 145 10.98 3.14 -3.98
CA TYR A 145 11.96 2.54 -3.07
C TYR A 145 12.63 1.30 -3.67
N ASP A 146 11.90 0.51 -4.46
CA ASP A 146 12.43 -0.62 -5.25
C ASP A 146 13.49 -0.15 -6.25
N ILE A 147 13.19 0.91 -7.02
CA ILE A 147 14.10 1.51 -8.00
C ILE A 147 15.44 1.94 -7.37
N VAL A 148 15.42 2.65 -6.23
CA VAL A 148 16.67 3.11 -5.60
C VAL A 148 17.47 1.95 -4.98
N LEU A 149 16.82 0.88 -4.53
CA LEU A 149 17.53 -0.34 -4.09
C LEU A 149 18.18 -1.05 -5.29
N SER A 150 17.49 -1.17 -6.42
CA SER A 150 18.05 -1.73 -7.66
C SER A 150 19.24 -0.90 -8.18
N ASP A 151 19.15 0.42 -8.11
CA ASP A 151 20.25 1.32 -8.47
C ASP A 151 21.48 1.15 -7.55
N LEU A 152 21.26 0.97 -6.24
CA LEU A 152 22.30 0.71 -5.23
C LEU A 152 22.98 -0.65 -5.40
N GLU A 153 22.24 -1.69 -5.80
CA GLU A 153 22.79 -3.01 -6.11
C GLU A 153 23.68 -2.96 -7.35
N SER A 154 23.21 -2.27 -8.40
CA SER A 154 23.86 -2.21 -9.70
C SER A 154 25.06 -1.25 -9.76
N MET A 155 25.32 -0.48 -8.70
CA MET A 155 26.36 0.56 -8.65
C MET A 155 27.69 0.02 -8.15
N ASP A 156 28.78 0.31 -8.87
CA ASP A 156 30.10 0.15 -8.26
C ASP A 156 30.46 1.38 -7.41
N CYS A 157 30.14 1.26 -6.13
CA CYS A 157 30.41 2.24 -5.10
C CYS A 157 31.89 2.39 -4.70
N GLU A 158 32.80 1.55 -5.21
CA GLU A 158 34.22 1.80 -5.10
C GLU A 158 34.65 2.87 -6.12
N SER A 159 34.10 2.83 -7.33
CA SER A 159 34.26 3.84 -8.37
C SER A 159 33.43 5.11 -8.12
N ASP A 160 32.21 5.01 -7.59
CA ASP A 160 31.34 6.16 -7.26
C ASP A 160 30.81 6.14 -5.81
N PRO A 161 31.68 6.41 -4.81
CA PRO A 161 31.26 6.45 -3.41
C PRO A 161 30.30 7.61 -3.09
N GLU A 162 30.37 8.72 -3.82
CA GLU A 162 29.45 9.85 -3.66
C GLU A 162 28.04 9.50 -4.14
N GLY A 163 27.92 8.86 -5.31
CA GLY A 163 26.64 8.37 -5.83
C GLY A 163 26.01 7.32 -4.94
N PHE A 164 26.81 6.38 -4.42
CA PHE A 164 26.32 5.34 -3.52
C PHE A 164 25.84 5.93 -2.20
N LYS A 165 26.55 6.93 -1.67
CA LYS A 165 26.17 7.65 -0.46
C LYS A 165 24.84 8.38 -0.63
N ALA A 166 24.67 9.10 -1.74
CA ALA A 166 23.47 9.86 -2.04
C ALA A 166 22.24 8.97 -2.25
N ALA A 167 22.35 7.91 -3.06
CA ALA A 167 21.29 6.93 -3.26
C ALA A 167 20.91 6.21 -1.95
N LEU A 168 21.87 5.97 -1.06
CA LEU A 168 21.62 5.38 0.26
C LEU A 168 20.91 6.34 1.25
N GLU A 169 20.95 7.65 1.02
CA GLU A 169 20.15 8.62 1.77
C GLU A 169 18.73 8.73 1.21
N ASP A 170 18.57 8.84 -0.10
CA ASP A 170 17.25 8.81 -0.77
C ASP A 170 16.46 7.53 -0.39
N ALA A 171 17.13 6.38 -0.40
CA ALA A 171 16.58 5.11 0.09
C ALA A 171 16.15 5.12 1.57
N ARG A 172 16.79 5.91 2.44
CA ARG A 172 16.40 6.03 3.86
C ARG A 172 15.20 6.95 4.02
N ASP A 173 15.15 8.03 3.26
CA ASP A 173 14.05 8.99 3.30
C ASP A 173 12.77 8.35 2.74
N LEU A 174 12.87 7.61 1.63
CA LEU A 174 11.79 6.75 1.13
C LEU A 174 11.37 5.70 2.16
N GLN A 175 12.32 5.03 2.83
CA GLN A 175 11.99 4.08 3.91
C GLN A 175 11.26 4.75 5.09
N ASN A 176 11.57 6.00 5.43
CA ASN A 176 10.89 6.74 6.49
C ASN A 176 9.48 7.15 6.06
N LYS A 177 9.32 7.74 4.86
CA LYS A 177 8.02 8.04 4.26
C LYS A 177 7.11 6.81 4.23
N LEU A 178 7.65 5.65 3.85
CA LEU A 178 6.93 4.36 3.84
C LEU A 178 6.51 3.85 5.23
N ARG A 179 7.19 4.27 6.30
CA ARG A 179 6.77 3.98 7.69
C ARG A 179 5.67 4.94 8.14
N GLU A 180 5.78 6.21 7.76
CA GLU A 180 4.80 7.25 8.06
C GLU A 180 3.46 6.92 7.38
N GLN A 181 3.44 6.76 6.06
CA GLN A 181 2.25 6.35 5.28
C GLN A 181 1.61 5.07 5.84
N ALA A 182 2.40 4.03 6.16
CA ALA A 182 1.87 2.79 6.74
C ALA A 182 1.34 2.93 8.18
N THR A 183 1.79 3.96 8.91
CA THR A 183 1.30 4.29 10.26
C THR A 183 0.00 5.11 10.16
N GLU A 184 -0.07 6.04 9.22
CA GLU A 184 -1.26 6.85 8.92
C GLU A 184 -2.42 5.99 8.44
N PHE A 185 -2.19 5.14 7.43
CA PHE A 185 -3.19 4.16 6.95
C PHE A 185 -3.71 3.27 8.10
N ARG A 186 -2.79 2.77 8.94
CA ARG A 186 -3.17 1.94 10.09
C ARG A 186 -4.00 2.73 11.11
N ARG A 187 -3.66 4.00 11.35
CA ARG A 187 -4.43 4.90 12.22
C ARG A 187 -5.84 5.05 11.66
N PHE A 188 -5.97 5.52 10.42
CA PHE A 188 -7.24 5.68 9.70
C PHE A 188 -8.12 4.41 9.79
N ALA A 189 -7.57 3.26 9.38
CA ALA A 189 -8.31 1.99 9.35
C ALA A 189 -8.72 1.48 10.75
N THR A 190 -7.99 1.83 11.81
CA THR A 190 -8.30 1.36 13.18
C THR A 190 -9.09 2.35 14.03
N THR A 191 -9.11 3.63 13.67
CA THR A 191 -9.89 4.67 14.36
C THR A 191 -11.06 5.17 13.54
N GLU A 192 -10.81 5.82 12.40
CA GLU A 192 -11.83 6.58 11.65
C GLU A 192 -12.81 5.64 10.96
N LEU A 193 -12.30 4.70 10.17
CA LEU A 193 -13.12 3.68 9.51
C LEU A 193 -13.90 2.83 10.53
N ARG A 194 -13.31 2.56 11.70
CA ARG A 194 -13.94 1.77 12.76
C ARG A 194 -15.17 2.47 13.35
N GLU A 195 -15.08 3.77 13.61
CA GLU A 195 -16.21 4.52 14.13
C GLU A 195 -17.31 4.70 13.05
N ILE A 196 -16.94 4.92 11.77
CA ILE A 196 -17.92 4.94 10.66
C ILE A 196 -18.70 3.61 10.58
N ILE A 197 -18.03 2.47 10.63
CA ILE A 197 -18.69 1.14 10.60
C ILE A 197 -19.60 0.94 11.83
N LYS A 198 -19.24 1.50 12.99
CA LYS A 198 -20.02 1.42 14.24
C LYS A 198 -21.27 2.31 14.20
N GLU A 199 -21.17 3.51 13.62
CA GLU A 199 -22.32 4.39 13.36
C GLU A 199 -23.33 3.67 12.44
N LEU A 200 -22.88 3.21 11.27
CA LEU A 200 -23.71 2.51 10.28
C LEU A 200 -24.37 1.24 10.83
N ARG A 201 -23.67 0.52 11.71
CA ARG A 201 -24.25 -0.63 12.42
C ARG A 201 -25.39 -0.22 13.35
N SER A 202 -25.24 0.88 14.08
CA SER A 202 -26.27 1.39 15.00
C SER A 202 -27.50 1.87 14.22
N GLU A 203 -27.30 2.52 13.07
CA GLU A 203 -28.38 2.91 12.15
C GLU A 203 -29.14 1.68 11.60
N LEU A 204 -28.43 0.63 11.21
CA LEU A 204 -29.03 -0.64 10.77
C LEU A 204 -29.87 -1.30 11.87
N GLU A 205 -29.36 -1.34 13.10
CA GLU A 205 -30.06 -1.92 14.26
C GLU A 205 -31.34 -1.14 14.59
N LEU A 206 -31.32 0.21 14.51
CA LEU A 206 -32.51 1.06 14.68
C LEU A 206 -33.55 0.84 13.57
N LYS A 207 -33.12 0.74 12.31
CA LYS A 207 -34.02 0.51 11.17
C LYS A 207 -34.72 -0.84 11.22
N GLN A 208 -34.03 -1.87 11.71
CA GLN A 208 -34.62 -3.20 11.93
C GLN A 208 -35.70 -3.16 13.02
N GLN A 209 -35.49 -2.41 14.10
CA GLN A 209 -36.48 -2.24 15.17
C GLN A 209 -37.73 -1.50 14.70
N SER A 210 -37.58 -0.44 13.88
CA SER A 210 -38.74 0.30 13.36
C SER A 210 -39.62 -0.54 12.43
N THR A 211 -39.01 -1.44 11.65
CA THR A 211 -39.76 -2.30 10.70
C THR A 211 -40.59 -3.36 11.44
N GLN A 212 -40.09 -3.92 12.56
CA GLN A 212 -40.82 -4.93 13.33
C GLN A 212 -42.04 -4.37 14.09
N ALA A 213 -42.09 -3.07 14.36
CA ALA A 213 -43.20 -2.47 15.11
C ALA A 213 -44.49 -2.41 14.28
N ASP A 214 -44.39 -2.21 12.96
CA ASP A 214 -45.53 -1.96 12.07
C ASP A 214 -46.35 -3.24 11.77
N ASP A 215 -45.67 -4.36 11.55
CA ASP A 215 -46.30 -5.67 11.23
C ASP A 215 -47.23 -6.20 12.34
N THR A 216 -47.07 -5.74 13.59
CA THR A 216 -47.86 -6.23 14.74
C THR A 216 -49.28 -5.67 14.83
N ASN A 217 -49.67 -4.71 13.98
CA ASN A 217 -50.91 -3.94 14.15
C ASN A 217 -52.01 -4.27 13.11
N THR A 218 -51.90 -5.37 12.36
CA THR A 218 -52.82 -5.70 11.24
C THR A 218 -53.55 -7.06 11.39
N THR A 219 -53.85 -7.49 12.63
CA THR A 219 -54.56 -8.76 12.90
C THR A 219 -55.68 -8.66 13.94
N ASN A 220 -56.63 -7.73 13.77
CA ASN A 220 -57.85 -7.63 14.60
C ASN A 220 -59.06 -6.97 13.88
N THR A 221 -59.37 -7.33 12.63
CA THR A 221 -60.58 -6.81 11.94
C THR A 221 -61.20 -7.76 10.92
N GLU A 222 -61.52 -9.00 11.29
CA GLU A 222 -62.44 -9.84 10.49
C GLU A 222 -63.13 -10.91 11.37
N GLY A 223 -64.44 -11.08 11.20
CA GLY A 223 -65.25 -12.06 11.94
C GLY A 223 -66.36 -11.46 12.83
N GLY A 224 -67.23 -10.60 12.27
CA GLY A 224 -68.25 -9.84 13.02
C GLY A 224 -69.62 -9.68 12.36
N GLU A 225 -69.99 -10.53 11.41
CA GLU A 225 -71.36 -10.66 10.85
C GLU A 225 -71.72 -12.16 10.87
N GLN A 226 -72.63 -12.59 11.76
CA GLN A 226 -74.11 -12.62 11.61
C GLN A 226 -74.61 -13.87 10.86
#